data_AF-A0A848UZH2-F1
#
_entry.id   AF-A0A848UZH2-F1
#
_cell.length_a   1.000
_cell.length_b   1.000
_cell.length_c   1.000
_cell.angle_alpha   90.00
_cell.angle_beta   90.00
_cell.angle_gamma   90.00
#
_symmetry.space_group_name_H-M   'P 1'
#
loop_
_entity.id
_entity.type
_entity.pdbx_description
1 polymer ?
#
loop_
_entity_poly.entity_id
_entity_poly.type
_entity_poly.pdbx_seq_one_letter_code
_entity_poly.pdbx_strand_id
1 'polypeptide(L)'
;RDQVLYEYAINNLPDEDVNFDKEIENYRRSLLTFALENHIVKQHLDTVVSDGEIARYYEENQDNFMLKDYIVRVKFCILDSVVEVGNEFEKLFKSDEPEDLVLFEQFCVENGAAYFIDDEQWLYFGDLLQEVPLEVYNVEQFLKKAKTVTFRANRNQYFLKVVDYKFKDNVSPLSLQREKIRNIILNRRKLDLLSKMHDDLYQEAVRKNQIHIYKE
;
A
#
# COMPACT_ATOMS: atom_id res chain seq x y z
N ARG A 1 8.52 -37.96 -17.24
CA ARG A 1 8.02 -38.70 -16.06
C ARG A 1 6.50 -38.52 -15.96
N ASP A 2 6.02 -37.29 -15.97
CA ASP A 2 4.59 -36.95 -15.87
C ASP A 2 3.75 -37.56 -17.00
N GLN A 3 4.25 -37.56 -18.23
CA GLN A 3 3.57 -38.17 -19.37
C GLN A 3 3.44 -39.70 -19.25
N VAL A 4 4.39 -40.38 -18.60
CA VAL A 4 4.30 -41.84 -18.36
C VAL A 4 3.25 -42.14 -17.30
N LEU A 5 3.14 -41.30 -16.27
CA LEU A 5 2.09 -41.41 -15.25
C LEU A 5 0.69 -41.14 -15.82
N TYR A 6 0.57 -40.14 -16.71
CA TYR A 6 -0.68 -39.82 -17.40
C TYR A 6 -1.18 -40.99 -18.27
N GLU A 7 -0.30 -41.55 -19.11
CA GLU A 7 -0.63 -42.73 -19.93
C GLU A 7 -0.96 -43.95 -19.06
N TYR A 8 -0.23 -44.15 -17.95
CA TYR A 8 -0.56 -45.20 -17.00
C TYR A 8 -1.94 -45.01 -16.37
N ALA A 9 -2.31 -43.78 -16.00
CA ALA A 9 -3.62 -43.46 -15.43
C ALA A 9 -4.75 -43.74 -16.43
N ILE A 10 -4.65 -43.29 -17.69
CA ILE A 10 -5.66 -43.54 -18.73
C ILE A 10 -5.89 -45.04 -18.95
N ASN A 11 -4.82 -45.83 -18.96
CA ASN A 11 -4.91 -47.26 -19.27
C ASN A 11 -5.35 -48.13 -18.08
N ASN A 12 -5.37 -47.59 -16.85
CA ASN A 12 -5.61 -48.38 -15.63
C ASN A 12 -6.78 -47.87 -14.77
N LEU A 13 -7.32 -46.68 -15.03
CA LEU A 13 -8.49 -46.16 -14.33
C LEU A 13 -9.79 -46.51 -15.09
N PRO A 14 -10.91 -46.74 -14.38
CA PRO A 14 -12.24 -46.84 -14.99
C PRO A 14 -12.63 -45.56 -15.74
N ASP A 15 -13.41 -45.67 -16.82
CA ASP A 15 -13.87 -44.52 -17.63
C ASP A 15 -14.57 -43.43 -16.81
N GLU A 16 -15.29 -43.81 -15.75
CA GLU A 16 -15.96 -42.88 -14.82
C GLU A 16 -14.95 -42.02 -14.02
N ASP A 17 -13.75 -42.54 -13.75
CA ASP A 17 -12.69 -41.87 -12.98
C ASP A 17 -11.77 -41.00 -13.87
N VAL A 18 -11.90 -41.10 -15.20
CA VAL A 18 -11.15 -40.28 -16.18
C VAL A 18 -12.03 -39.31 -16.98
N ASN A 19 -13.36 -39.36 -16.81
CA ASN A 19 -14.26 -38.41 -17.43
C ASN A 19 -14.27 -37.09 -16.66
N PHE A 20 -13.50 -36.12 -17.18
CA PHE A 20 -13.43 -34.75 -16.66
C PHE A 20 -14.17 -33.75 -17.55
N ASP A 21 -15.02 -34.19 -18.48
CA ASP A 21 -15.62 -33.31 -19.49
C ASP A 21 -16.42 -32.17 -18.83
N LYS A 22 -17.15 -32.48 -17.76
CA LYS A 22 -17.94 -31.49 -17.01
C LYS A 22 -17.04 -30.50 -16.28
N GLU A 23 -15.96 -30.97 -15.66
CA GLU A 23 -14.97 -30.18 -14.93
C GLU A 23 -14.22 -29.24 -15.89
N ILE A 24 -13.79 -29.76 -17.05
CA ILE A 24 -13.13 -28.99 -18.10
C ILE A 24 -14.07 -27.91 -18.63
N GLU A 25 -15.33 -28.25 -18.90
CA GLU A 25 -16.33 -27.30 -19.39
C GLU A 25 -16.66 -26.23 -18.33
N ASN A 26 -16.80 -26.60 -17.06
CA ASN A 26 -16.99 -25.65 -15.96
C ASN A 26 -15.79 -24.72 -15.78
N TYR A 27 -14.58 -25.26 -15.90
CA TYR A 27 -13.36 -24.48 -15.83
C TYR A 27 -13.26 -23.51 -17.01
N ARG A 28 -13.56 -23.97 -18.22
CA ARG A 28 -13.62 -23.12 -19.42
C ARG A 28 -14.63 -21.98 -19.25
N ARG A 29 -15.82 -22.26 -18.73
CA ARG A 29 -16.84 -21.23 -18.42
C ARG A 29 -16.31 -20.20 -17.43
N SER A 30 -15.68 -20.65 -16.36
CA SER A 30 -15.10 -19.78 -15.33
C SER A 30 -14.01 -18.87 -15.91
N LEU A 31 -13.14 -19.41 -16.78
CA LEU A 31 -12.10 -18.62 -17.47
C LEU A 31 -12.70 -17.57 -18.40
N LEU A 32 -13.74 -17.92 -19.17
CA LEU A 32 -14.41 -16.99 -20.08
C LEU A 32 -15.12 -15.87 -19.31
N THR A 33 -15.82 -16.21 -18.22
CA THR A 33 -16.45 -15.21 -17.34
C THR A 33 -15.40 -14.26 -16.77
N PHE A 34 -14.32 -14.78 -16.19
CA PHE A 34 -13.23 -13.97 -15.65
C PHE A 34 -12.58 -13.06 -16.71
N ALA A 35 -12.37 -13.57 -17.93
CA ALA A 35 -11.82 -12.79 -19.03
C ALA A 35 -12.74 -11.62 -19.43
N LEU A 36 -14.06 -11.88 -19.50
CA LEU A 36 -15.06 -10.86 -19.77
C LEU A 36 -15.11 -9.80 -18.68
N GLU A 37 -15.20 -10.20 -17.41
CA GLU A 37 -15.22 -9.29 -16.26
C GLU A 37 -14.00 -8.36 -16.26
N ASN A 38 -12.80 -8.90 -16.46
CA ASN A 38 -11.58 -8.09 -16.54
C ASN A 38 -11.59 -7.12 -17.72
N HIS A 39 -12.11 -7.54 -18.87
CA HIS A 39 -12.23 -6.68 -20.05
C HIS A 39 -13.14 -5.49 -19.77
N ILE A 40 -14.30 -5.73 -19.16
CA ILE A 40 -15.27 -4.70 -18.80
C ILE A 40 -14.70 -3.74 -17.75
N VAL A 41 -14.07 -4.28 -16.70
CA VAL A 41 -13.42 -3.46 -15.67
C VAL A 41 -12.35 -2.56 -16.29
N LYS A 42 -11.52 -3.08 -17.20
CA LYS A 42 -10.47 -2.30 -17.86
C LYS A 42 -11.03 -1.15 -18.72
N GLN A 43 -12.21 -1.34 -19.32
CA GLN A 43 -12.81 -0.35 -20.22
C GLN A 43 -13.66 0.70 -19.49
N HIS A 44 -14.33 0.30 -18.40
CA HIS A 44 -15.42 1.10 -17.82
C HIS A 44 -15.19 1.50 -16.37
N LEU A 45 -14.15 0.99 -15.68
CA LEU A 45 -13.87 1.40 -14.31
C LEU A 45 -13.35 2.83 -14.28
N ASP A 46 -14.08 3.72 -13.61
CA ASP A 46 -13.57 5.04 -13.27
C ASP A 46 -12.50 4.92 -12.18
N THR A 47 -11.26 5.24 -12.56
CA THR A 47 -10.08 5.19 -11.69
C THR A 47 -9.73 6.53 -11.03
N VAL A 48 -10.47 7.60 -11.34
CA VAL A 48 -10.26 8.92 -10.76
C VAL A 48 -10.88 8.95 -9.37
N VAL A 49 -10.02 9.03 -8.35
CA VAL A 49 -10.43 9.20 -6.96
C VAL A 49 -9.95 10.56 -6.48
N SER A 50 -10.90 11.41 -6.10
CA SER A 50 -10.61 12.76 -5.62
C SER A 50 -10.25 12.80 -4.14
N ASP A 51 -9.51 13.82 -3.73
CA ASP A 51 -9.13 14.07 -2.33
C ASP A 51 -10.36 14.19 -1.41
N GLY A 52 -11.43 14.81 -1.90
CA GLY A 52 -12.69 14.93 -1.17
C GLY A 52 -13.36 13.57 -0.93
N GLU A 53 -13.29 12.65 -1.89
CA GLU A 53 -13.80 11.28 -1.68
C GLU A 53 -12.99 10.50 -0.64
N ILE A 54 -11.67 10.65 -0.67
CA ILE A 54 -10.78 10.02 0.30
C ILE A 54 -11.05 10.57 1.70
N ALA A 55 -11.13 11.90 1.85
CA ALA A 55 -11.40 12.56 3.12
C ALA A 55 -12.75 12.14 3.70
N ARG A 56 -13.81 12.16 2.88
CA ARG A 56 -15.14 11.71 3.31
C ARG A 56 -15.15 10.25 3.75
N TYR A 57 -14.53 9.35 2.98
CA TYR A 57 -14.47 7.93 3.35
C TYR A 57 -13.73 7.75 4.68
N TYR A 58 -12.63 8.47 4.88
CA TYR A 58 -11.88 8.44 6.12
C TYR A 58 -12.71 8.90 7.33
N GLU A 59 -13.39 10.04 7.21
CA GLU A 59 -14.24 10.59 8.26
C GLU A 59 -15.40 9.65 8.64
N GLU A 60 -16.04 9.03 7.65
CA GLU A 60 -17.14 8.08 7.87
C GLU A 60 -16.68 6.74 8.48
N ASN A 61 -15.39 6.43 8.45
CA ASN A 61 -14.85 5.10 8.79
C ASN A 61 -13.63 5.17 9.74
N GLN A 62 -13.49 6.22 10.56
CA GLN A 62 -12.30 6.43 11.40
C GLN A 62 -11.95 5.23 12.30
N ASP A 63 -12.95 4.52 12.82
CA ASP A 63 -12.78 3.34 13.65
C ASP A 63 -12.01 2.20 12.95
N ASN A 64 -12.05 2.16 11.61
CA ASN A 64 -11.32 1.17 10.81
C ASN A 64 -9.83 1.51 10.60
N PHE A 65 -9.39 2.68 11.08
CA PHE A 65 -8.05 3.23 10.83
C PHE A 65 -7.22 3.37 12.11
N MET A 66 -7.48 2.55 13.12
CA MET A 66 -6.65 2.48 14.32
C MET A 66 -5.22 2.01 13.99
N LEU A 67 -4.23 2.71 14.53
CA LEU A 67 -2.82 2.41 14.36
C LEU A 67 -2.45 1.11 15.05
N LYS A 68 -1.87 0.19 14.29
CA LYS A 68 -1.34 -1.08 14.81
C LYS A 68 0.08 -0.94 15.36
N ASP A 69 0.77 0.14 15.00
CA ASP A 69 2.16 0.39 15.33
C ASP A 69 2.43 1.89 15.49
N TYR A 70 3.62 2.23 15.98
CA TYR A 70 4.07 3.60 16.15
C TYR A 70 4.34 4.26 14.80
N ILE A 71 3.93 5.51 14.69
CA ILE A 71 4.25 6.33 13.52
C ILE A 71 4.91 7.63 13.96
N VAL A 72 5.73 8.17 13.08
CA VAL A 72 6.53 9.36 13.32
C VAL A 72 6.51 10.27 12.11
N ARG A 73 6.57 11.57 12.37
CA ARG A 73 7.00 12.57 11.39
C ARG A 73 8.42 12.95 11.73
N VAL A 74 9.30 12.88 10.75
CA VAL A 74 10.73 13.04 10.95
C VAL A 74 11.36 13.83 9.82
N LYS A 75 12.47 14.47 10.15
CA LYS A 75 13.43 14.99 9.17
C LYS A 75 14.73 14.23 9.40
N PHE A 76 15.31 13.64 8.36
CA PHE A 76 16.59 12.95 8.51
C PHE A 76 17.57 13.28 7.37
N CYS A 77 18.85 13.12 7.67
CA CYS A 77 19.93 13.22 6.71
C CYS A 77 21.02 12.21 7.08
N ILE A 78 21.54 11.54 6.06
CA ILE A 78 22.57 10.51 6.15
C ILE A 78 23.71 10.96 5.24
N LEU A 79 24.86 11.24 5.84
CA LEU A 79 26.06 11.72 5.17
C LEU A 79 27.18 10.69 5.32
N ASP A 80 28.08 10.61 4.34
CA ASP A 80 29.34 9.91 4.55
C ASP A 80 30.12 10.59 5.70
N SER A 81 30.75 9.80 6.56
CA SER A 81 31.51 10.31 7.71
C SER A 81 32.71 11.19 7.32
N VAL A 82 33.16 11.16 6.07
CA VAL A 82 34.20 12.06 5.55
C VAL A 82 33.71 13.50 5.36
N VAL A 83 32.40 13.72 5.26
CA VAL A 83 31.83 15.05 5.10
C VAL A 83 31.84 15.76 6.45
N GLU A 84 32.61 16.85 6.55
CA GLU A 84 32.62 17.68 7.75
C GLU A 84 31.39 18.58 7.79
N VAL A 85 30.54 18.38 8.82
CA VAL A 85 29.39 19.24 9.07
C VAL A 85 29.76 20.39 10.01
N GLY A 86 29.49 21.62 9.57
CA GLY A 86 29.68 22.82 10.39
C GLY A 86 28.45 23.19 11.21
N ASN A 87 28.61 24.21 12.06
CA ASN A 87 27.52 24.79 12.85
C ASN A 87 26.35 25.30 11.98
N GLU A 88 26.62 25.70 10.74
CA GLU A 88 25.61 26.16 9.79
C GLU A 88 24.64 25.03 9.42
N PHE A 89 25.16 23.85 9.07
CA PHE A 89 24.36 22.66 8.81
C PHE A 89 23.47 22.32 10.00
N GLU A 90 24.02 22.34 11.23
CA GLU A 90 23.20 22.03 12.41
C GLU A 90 22.04 23.01 12.62
N LYS A 91 22.23 24.29 12.28
CA LYS A 91 21.17 25.30 12.37
C LYS A 91 20.08 25.01 11.33
N LEU A 92 20.48 24.79 10.07
CA LEU A 92 19.56 24.45 8.98
C LEU A 92 18.79 23.15 9.27
N PHE A 93 19.47 22.15 9.84
CA PHE A 93 18.82 20.88 10.20
C PHE A 93 17.75 21.06 11.30
N LYS A 94 18.05 21.88 12.31
CA LYS A 94 17.15 22.14 13.45
C LYS A 94 15.99 23.09 13.10
N SER A 95 16.15 23.94 12.09
CA SER A 95 15.12 24.90 11.66
C SER A 95 13.95 24.22 10.95
N ASP A 96 12.79 24.85 11.08
CA ASP A 96 11.52 24.51 10.41
C ASP A 96 11.06 25.65 9.47
N GLU A 97 11.88 26.71 9.30
CA GLU A 97 11.56 27.83 8.39
C GLU A 97 11.74 27.41 6.93
N PRO A 98 10.80 27.75 6.02
CA PRO A 98 10.84 27.32 4.62
C PRO A 98 12.15 27.65 3.89
N GLU A 99 12.74 28.81 4.14
CA GLU A 99 14.00 29.21 3.53
C GLU A 99 15.17 28.32 3.98
N ASP A 100 15.20 27.94 5.26
CA ASP A 100 16.23 27.06 5.83
C ASP A 100 16.07 25.62 5.34
N LEU A 101 14.83 25.17 5.09
CA LEU A 101 14.54 23.86 4.51
C LEU A 101 15.08 23.74 3.09
N VAL A 102 14.94 24.79 2.28
CA VAL A 102 15.48 24.84 0.92
C VAL A 102 17.01 24.80 0.93
N LEU A 103 17.65 25.58 1.82
CA LEU A 103 19.11 25.56 1.97
C LEU A 103 19.64 24.21 2.47
N PHE A 104 18.91 23.57 3.40
CA PHE A 104 19.23 22.24 3.87
C PHE A 104 19.13 21.20 2.76
N GLU A 105 18.05 21.23 1.96
CA GLU A 105 17.87 20.34 0.83
C GLU A 105 18.99 20.51 -0.21
N GLN A 106 19.33 21.76 -0.54
CA GLN A 106 20.45 22.07 -1.42
C GLN A 106 21.76 21.47 -0.88
N PHE A 107 22.06 21.67 0.40
CA PHE A 107 23.24 21.08 1.04
C PHE A 107 23.26 19.54 0.91
N CYS A 108 22.12 18.90 1.17
CA CYS A 108 21.99 17.44 1.05
C CYS A 108 22.28 16.96 -0.38
N VAL A 109 21.74 17.64 -1.39
CA VAL A 109 21.97 17.31 -2.80
C VAL A 109 23.44 17.49 -3.18
N GLU A 110 24.06 18.62 -2.81
CA GLU A 110 25.46 18.93 -3.12
C GLU A 110 26.45 17.92 -2.53
N ASN A 111 26.11 17.36 -1.36
CA ASN A 111 26.95 16.40 -0.64
C ASN A 111 26.55 14.92 -0.91
N GLY A 112 25.60 14.68 -1.81
CA GLY A 112 25.13 13.32 -2.12
C GLY A 112 24.51 12.59 -0.91
N ALA A 113 23.89 13.35 -0.01
CA ALA A 113 23.25 12.82 1.19
C ALA A 113 21.96 12.08 0.85
N ALA A 114 21.67 11.00 1.57
CA ALA A 114 20.30 10.47 1.62
C ALA A 114 19.52 11.26 2.68
N TYR A 115 18.39 11.85 2.32
CA TYR A 115 17.63 12.72 3.22
C TYR A 115 16.12 12.57 3.02
N PHE A 116 15.38 13.02 4.03
CA PHE A 116 13.93 13.11 4.02
C PHE A 116 13.49 14.37 4.76
N ILE A 117 12.62 15.15 4.12
CA ILE A 117 12.14 16.45 4.58
C ILE A 117 10.69 16.64 4.12
N ASP A 118 9.78 15.94 4.78
CA ASP A 118 8.34 16.13 4.61
C ASP A 118 7.72 16.23 6.01
N ASP A 119 7.20 17.40 6.33
CA ASP A 119 6.62 17.70 7.63
C ASP A 119 5.15 17.26 7.75
N GLU A 120 4.50 16.85 6.66
CA GLU A 120 3.12 16.38 6.65
C GLU A 120 3.01 14.85 6.55
N GLN A 121 4.04 14.20 6.00
CA GLN A 121 4.09 12.77 5.80
C GLN A 121 4.45 12.02 7.09
N TRP A 122 3.59 11.06 7.42
CA TRP A 122 3.81 10.12 8.53
C TRP A 122 4.41 8.82 8.02
N LEU A 123 5.37 8.27 8.76
CA LEU A 123 6.05 7.01 8.48
C LEU A 123 5.88 6.05 9.65
N TYR A 124 5.84 4.74 9.38
CA TYR A 124 5.96 3.76 10.46
C TYR A 124 7.36 3.81 11.05
N PHE A 125 7.45 3.69 12.37
CA PHE A 125 8.74 3.70 13.06
C PHE A 125 9.64 2.54 12.58
N GLY A 126 9.06 1.38 12.28
CA GLY A 126 9.79 0.24 11.71
C GLY A 126 10.40 0.53 10.33
N ASP A 127 9.70 1.29 9.48
CA ASP A 127 10.20 1.69 8.16
C ASP A 127 11.36 2.68 8.30
N LEU A 128 11.26 3.63 9.23
CA LEU A 128 12.35 4.54 9.57
C LEU A 128 13.62 3.77 9.99
N LEU A 129 13.48 2.68 10.75
CA LEU A 129 14.63 1.89 11.21
C LEU A 129 15.35 1.14 10.09
N GLN A 130 14.72 0.93 8.94
CA GLN A 130 15.41 0.37 7.76
C GLN A 130 16.38 1.38 7.14
N GLU A 131 16.03 2.67 7.17
CA GLU A 131 16.85 3.76 6.63
C GLU A 131 17.87 4.28 7.67
N VAL A 132 17.44 4.37 8.92
CA VAL A 132 18.21 4.91 10.05
C VAL A 132 18.39 3.80 11.09
N PRO A 133 19.54 3.08 11.11
CA PRO A 133 19.75 1.89 11.94
C PRO A 133 20.01 2.27 13.41
N LEU A 134 18.96 2.80 14.05
CA LEU A 134 18.99 3.26 15.42
C LEU A 134 18.60 2.11 16.35
N GLU A 135 19.47 1.80 17.32
CA GLU A 135 19.16 0.81 18.35
C GLU A 135 18.25 1.41 19.43
N VAL A 136 16.97 1.02 19.42
CA VAL A 136 15.97 1.51 20.38
C VAL A 136 15.38 0.37 21.19
N TYR A 137 15.74 0.29 22.48
CA TYR A 137 15.20 -0.72 23.40
C TYR A 137 13.74 -0.47 23.79
N ASN A 138 13.34 0.80 23.93
CA ASN A 138 11.97 1.19 24.26
C ASN A 138 11.53 2.37 23.38
N VAL A 139 10.71 2.06 22.36
CA VAL A 139 10.25 3.02 21.36
C VAL A 139 9.46 4.16 22.00
N GLU A 140 8.53 3.88 22.93
CA GLU A 140 7.75 4.93 23.57
C GLU A 140 8.62 5.91 24.36
N GLN A 141 9.59 5.38 25.11
CA GLN A 141 10.48 6.22 25.91
C GLN A 141 11.40 7.05 25.01
N PHE A 142 11.86 6.46 23.89
CA PHE A 142 12.63 7.17 22.88
C PHE A 142 11.84 8.34 22.29
N LEU A 143 10.63 8.08 21.78
CA LEU A 143 9.79 9.11 21.16
C LEU A 143 9.41 10.23 22.14
N LYS A 144 9.18 9.90 23.43
CA LYS A 144 8.88 10.90 24.46
C LYS A 144 10.07 11.82 24.79
N LYS A 145 11.31 11.34 24.64
CA LYS A 145 12.52 12.05 25.11
C LYS A 145 13.34 12.68 23.98
N ALA A 146 13.44 12.02 22.84
CA ALA A 146 14.37 12.38 21.79
C ALA A 146 13.70 13.31 20.77
N LYS A 147 14.10 14.58 20.76
CA LYS A 147 13.74 15.53 19.68
C LYS A 147 14.72 15.46 18.51
N THR A 148 15.99 15.23 18.81
CA THR A 148 17.06 15.16 17.80
C THR A 148 18.10 14.14 18.23
N VAL A 149 18.57 13.33 17.30
CA VAL A 149 19.57 12.28 17.49
C VAL A 149 20.61 12.40 16.40
N THR A 150 21.88 12.32 16.78
CA THR A 150 23.00 12.26 15.85
C THR A 150 23.92 11.14 16.26
N PHE A 151 24.27 10.26 15.34
CA PHE A 151 25.16 9.13 15.61
C PHE A 151 25.92 8.73 14.35
N ARG A 152 26.97 7.93 14.51
CA ARG A 152 27.76 7.37 13.41
C ARG A 152 27.63 5.85 13.39
N ALA A 153 27.37 5.29 12.22
CA ALA A 153 27.30 3.84 12.00
C ALA A 153 27.66 3.54 10.54
N ASN A 154 28.27 2.39 10.27
CA ASN A 154 28.50 1.91 8.89
C ASN A 154 29.16 2.93 7.93
N ARG A 155 30.12 3.72 8.41
CA ARG A 155 30.78 4.83 7.69
C ARG A 155 29.91 6.04 7.37
N ASN A 156 28.69 6.10 7.88
CA ASN A 156 27.79 7.23 7.74
C ASN A 156 27.59 7.95 9.08
N GLN A 157 27.30 9.25 8.99
CA GLN A 157 26.78 10.05 10.07
C GLN A 157 25.29 10.31 9.81
N TYR A 158 24.46 9.96 10.80
CA TYR A 158 23.02 10.04 10.76
C TYR A 158 22.56 11.22 11.60
N PHE A 159 21.64 12.01 11.05
CA PHE A 159 20.94 13.08 11.74
C PHE A 159 19.45 12.78 11.64
N LEU A 160 18.77 12.74 12.78
CA LEU A 160 17.35 12.48 12.87
C LEU A 160 16.72 13.52 13.78
N LYS A 161 15.69 14.21 13.30
CA LYS A 161 14.82 15.07 14.09
C LYS A 161 13.42 14.46 14.09
N VAL A 162 12.90 14.19 15.27
CA VAL A 162 11.50 13.77 15.44
C VAL A 162 10.66 15.04 15.56
N VAL A 163 9.81 15.27 14.56
CA VAL A 163 8.90 16.42 14.49
C VAL A 163 7.64 16.10 15.32
N ASP A 164 7.09 14.91 15.13
CA ASP A 164 5.89 14.46 15.85
C ASP A 164 5.83 12.92 15.88
N TYR A 165 4.99 12.38 16.75
CA TYR A 165 4.79 10.93 16.87
C TYR A 165 3.36 10.60 17.32
N LYS A 166 2.88 9.40 16.94
CA LYS A 166 1.66 8.81 17.51
C LYS A 166 1.94 7.39 17.96
N PHE A 167 1.38 7.05 19.11
CA PHE A 167 1.40 5.69 19.63
C PHE A 167 0.43 4.79 18.86
N LYS A 168 0.66 3.48 18.98
CA LYS A 168 -0.33 2.46 18.68
C LYS A 168 -1.65 2.77 19.39
N ASP A 169 -2.75 2.31 18.81
CA ASP A 169 -4.12 2.53 19.29
C ASP A 169 -4.65 3.97 19.14
N ASN A 170 -3.89 4.89 18.54
CA ASN A 170 -4.43 6.16 18.06
C ASN A 170 -5.00 6.03 16.65
N VAL A 171 -5.86 6.97 16.23
CA VAL A 171 -6.34 7.02 14.84
C VAL A 171 -5.20 7.39 13.90
N SER A 172 -5.00 6.57 12.87
CA SER A 172 -4.00 6.78 11.83
C SER A 172 -4.37 8.00 11.00
N PRO A 173 -3.44 8.96 10.79
CA PRO A 173 -3.71 10.13 9.98
C PRO A 173 -4.02 9.76 8.52
N LEU A 174 -4.78 10.65 7.86
CA LEU A 174 -5.25 10.47 6.49
C LEU A 174 -4.10 10.23 5.50
N SER A 175 -2.97 10.92 5.65
CA SER A 175 -1.82 10.79 4.73
C SER A 175 -1.28 9.36 4.66
N LEU A 176 -1.25 8.63 5.78
CA LEU A 176 -0.86 7.22 5.84
C LEU A 176 -1.89 6.27 5.22
N GLN A 177 -3.19 6.64 5.28
CA GLN A 177 -4.28 5.78 4.82
C GLN A 177 -4.73 6.10 3.39
N ARG A 178 -4.22 7.18 2.79
CA ARG A 178 -4.66 7.71 1.50
C ARG A 178 -4.67 6.65 0.39
N GLU A 179 -3.55 5.96 0.18
CA GLU A 179 -3.45 4.91 -0.84
C GLU A 179 -4.33 3.70 -0.52
N LYS A 180 -4.44 3.31 0.75
CA LYS A 180 -5.33 2.23 1.18
C LYS A 180 -6.80 2.58 0.90
N ILE A 181 -7.23 3.80 1.26
CA ILE A 181 -8.59 4.30 1.01
C ILE A 181 -8.86 4.38 -0.49
N ARG A 182 -7.91 4.91 -1.28
CA ARG A 182 -8.00 4.93 -2.74
C ARG A 182 -8.29 3.53 -3.30
N ASN A 183 -7.52 2.54 -2.87
CA ASN A 183 -7.71 1.15 -3.29
C ASN A 183 -9.06 0.57 -2.87
N ILE A 184 -9.54 0.89 -1.67
CA ILE A 184 -10.88 0.47 -1.20
C ILE A 184 -11.96 1.06 -2.10
N ILE A 185 -11.90 2.36 -2.41
CA ILE A 185 -12.87 3.04 -3.28
C ILE A 185 -12.87 2.41 -4.68
N LEU A 186 -11.69 2.18 -5.26
CA LEU A 186 -11.55 1.54 -6.58
C LEU A 186 -12.12 0.12 -6.58
N ASN A 187 -11.85 -0.65 -5.53
CA ASN A 187 -12.39 -2.01 -5.41
C ASN A 187 -13.91 -2.00 -5.27
N ARG A 188 -14.48 -1.06 -4.52
CA ARG A 188 -15.94 -0.90 -4.43
C ARG A 188 -16.57 -0.58 -5.78
N ARG A 189 -16.02 0.40 -6.51
CA ARG A 189 -16.48 0.74 -7.87
C ARG A 189 -16.39 -0.45 -8.83
N LYS A 190 -15.33 -1.27 -8.73
CA LYS A 190 -15.18 -2.50 -9.50
C LYS A 190 -16.31 -3.49 -9.21
N LEU A 191 -16.60 -3.75 -7.93
CA LEU A 191 -17.68 -4.66 -7.53
C LEU A 191 -19.05 -4.14 -7.99
N ASP A 192 -19.31 -2.84 -7.84
CA ASP A 192 -20.57 -2.21 -8.26
C ASP A 192 -20.76 -2.31 -9.79
N LEU A 193 -19.70 -2.08 -10.57
CA LEU A 193 -19.70 -2.22 -12.04
C LEU A 193 -20.04 -3.65 -12.47
N LEU A 194 -19.39 -4.64 -11.86
CA LEU A 194 -19.62 -6.06 -12.18
C LEU A 194 -21.03 -6.52 -11.78
N SER A 195 -21.51 -6.10 -10.61
CA SER A 195 -22.87 -6.40 -10.16
C SER A 195 -23.90 -5.86 -11.16
N LYS A 196 -23.76 -4.59 -11.55
CA LYS A 196 -24.68 -3.96 -12.51
C LYS A 196 -24.66 -4.67 -13.87
N MET A 197 -23.47 -5.05 -14.35
CA MET A 197 -23.34 -5.82 -15.59
C MET A 197 -24.07 -7.17 -15.51
N HIS A 198 -23.90 -7.91 -14.41
CA HIS A 198 -24.61 -9.18 -14.22
C HIS A 198 -26.12 -9.01 -14.19
N ASP A 199 -26.61 -7.99 -13.48
CA ASP A 199 -28.04 -7.67 -13.42
C ASP A 199 -28.57 -7.32 -14.81
N ASP A 200 -27.88 -6.47 -15.57
CA ASP A 200 -28.29 -6.06 -16.91
C ASP A 200 -28.36 -7.26 -17.88
N LEU A 201 -27.33 -8.12 -17.88
CA LEU A 201 -27.29 -9.35 -18.69
C LEU A 201 -28.40 -10.33 -18.32
N TYR A 202 -28.67 -10.51 -17.02
CA TYR A 202 -29.75 -11.36 -16.53
C TYR A 202 -31.10 -10.83 -17.01
N GLN A 203 -31.38 -9.54 -16.82
CA GLN A 203 -32.63 -8.91 -17.24
C GLN A 203 -32.81 -8.93 -18.76
N GLU A 204 -31.74 -8.80 -19.54
CA GLU A 204 -31.79 -8.94 -20.99
C GLU A 204 -32.15 -10.38 -21.42
N ALA A 205 -31.52 -11.38 -20.81
CA ALA A 205 -31.76 -12.79 -21.13
C ALA A 205 -33.19 -13.23 -20.74
N VAL A 206 -33.73 -12.73 -19.62
CA VAL A 206 -35.14 -12.89 -19.24
C VAL A 206 -36.05 -12.26 -20.30
N ARG A 207 -35.82 -11.00 -20.70
CA ARG A 207 -36.63 -10.29 -21.71
C ARG A 207 -36.64 -10.98 -23.08
N LYS A 208 -35.52 -11.60 -23.47
CA LYS A 208 -35.39 -12.30 -24.76
C LYS A 208 -35.92 -13.74 -24.73
N ASN A 209 -36.54 -14.20 -23.63
CA ASN A 209 -36.93 -15.61 -23.41
C ASN A 209 -35.77 -16.60 -23.63
N GLN A 210 -34.52 -16.14 -23.46
CA GLN A 210 -33.32 -16.96 -23.65
C GLN A 210 -33.01 -17.83 -22.42
N ILE A 211 -33.78 -17.67 -21.34
CA ILE A 211 -33.67 -18.47 -20.12
C ILE A 211 -34.92 -19.35 -20.01
N HIS A 212 -34.76 -20.66 -20.22
CA HIS A 212 -35.68 -21.65 -19.65
C HIS A 212 -35.32 -21.79 -18.17
N ILE A 213 -36.12 -21.17 -17.30
CA ILE A 213 -35.99 -21.34 -15.86
C ILE A 213 -36.37 -22.79 -15.57
N TYR A 214 -35.39 -23.67 -15.41
CA TYR A 214 -35.61 -24.93 -14.72
C TYR A 214 -35.77 -24.59 -13.24
N LYS A 215 -37.03 -24.50 -12.79
CA LYS A 215 -37.33 -24.64 -11.37
C LYS A 215 -37.07 -26.10 -11.00
N GLU A 216 -36.13 -26.33 -10.09
CA GLU A 216 -36.13 -27.55 -9.27
C GLU A 216 -37.41 -27.60 -8.42
#